data_AF-A0A349K9C2-F1
#
_entry.id   AF-A0A349K9C2-F1
#
_cell.length_a   1.000
_cell.length_b   1.000
_cell.length_c   1.000
_cell.angle_alpha   90.00
_cell.angle_beta   90.00
_cell.angle_gamma   90.00
#
_symmetry.space_group_name_H-M   'P 1'
#
loop_
_entity.id
_entity.type
_entity.pdbx_description
1 polymer ?
#
loop_
_entity_poly.entity_id
_entity_poly.type
_entity_poly.pdbx_seq_one_letter_code
_entity_poly.pdbx_strand_id
1 'polypeptide(L)' 'GGVPHEESAHIEKLFWGPTSVKLDNDGKVYVTESNRHRVQIYERTG' A
#
# COMPACT_ATOMS: atom_id res chain seq x y z
N GLY A 1 -14.94 19.26 -3.71
CA GLY A 1 -14.11 18.53 -2.73
C GLY A 1 -14.10 17.11 -3.18
N GLY A 2 -12.94 16.61 -3.62
CA GLY A 2 -12.81 15.32 -4.31
C GLY A 2 -13.31 14.15 -3.45
N VAL A 3 -13.79 13.13 -4.12
CA VAL A 3 -14.27 11.88 -3.52
C VAL A 3 -13.08 11.13 -2.89
N PRO A 4 -13.23 10.40 -1.76
CA PRO A 4 -12.10 9.81 -1.00
C PRO A 4 -11.15 8.90 -1.81
N HIS A 5 -11.65 8.37 -2.93
CA HIS A 5 -10.85 7.55 -3.84
C HIS A 5 -9.81 8.37 -4.62
N GLU A 6 -10.07 9.64 -4.94
CA GLU A 6 -9.14 10.55 -5.64
C GLU A 6 -8.01 10.98 -4.71
N GLU A 7 -8.31 11.32 -3.46
CA GLU A 7 -7.29 11.70 -2.47
C GLU A 7 -6.33 10.54 -2.20
N SER A 8 -6.88 9.33 -2.04
CA SER A 8 -6.04 8.14 -1.90
C SER A 8 -5.21 7.91 -3.15
N ALA A 9 -5.71 8.23 -4.35
CA ALA A 9 -5.03 7.98 -5.63
C ALA A 9 -3.76 8.81 -5.80
N HIS A 10 -3.68 9.96 -5.14
CA HIS A 10 -2.53 10.86 -5.21
C HIS A 10 -1.66 10.85 -3.94
N ILE A 11 -2.13 10.22 -2.85
CA ILE A 11 -1.37 10.07 -1.61
C ILE A 11 -0.83 8.66 -1.52
N GLU A 12 0.45 8.50 -1.85
CA GLU A 12 1.11 7.19 -1.92
C GLU A 12 0.89 6.34 -0.66
N LYS A 13 0.88 6.96 0.52
CA LYS A 13 0.77 6.28 1.81
C LYS A 13 -0.60 5.63 2.09
N LEU A 14 -1.66 5.98 1.35
CA LEU A 14 -3.01 5.42 1.58
C LEU A 14 -3.25 4.17 0.74
N PHE A 15 -3.87 3.15 1.36
CA PHE A 15 -4.26 1.93 0.67
C PHE A 15 -5.52 2.11 -0.18
N TRP A 16 -5.57 1.45 -1.34
CA TRP A 16 -6.77 1.33 -2.14
C TRP A 16 -6.85 -0.02 -2.83
N GLY A 17 -7.78 -0.86 -2.36
CA GLY A 17 -7.92 -2.24 -2.80
C GLY A 17 -6.69 -3.10 -2.49
N PRO A 18 -6.21 -3.17 -1.24
CA PRO A 18 -5.17 -4.12 -0.88
C PRO A 18 -5.71 -5.55 -1.02
N THR A 19 -4.95 -6.41 -1.67
CA THR A 19 -5.34 -7.80 -1.98
C THR A 19 -4.48 -8.83 -1.27
N SER A 20 -3.25 -8.47 -0.90
CA SER A 20 -2.33 -9.40 -0.23
C SER A 20 -1.33 -8.66 0.65
N VAL A 21 -0.92 -9.34 1.72
CA VAL A 21 0.16 -8.93 2.62
C VAL A 21 1.15 -10.09 2.76
N LYS A 22 2.45 -9.80 2.61
CA LYS A 22 3.55 -10.77 2.80
C LYS A 22 4.66 -10.18 3.66
N LEU A 23 5.27 -11.04 4.47
CA LEU A 23 6.43 -10.73 5.31
C LEU A 23 7.62 -11.54 4.77
N ASP A 24 8.77 -10.89 4.57
CA ASP A 24 10.02 -11.60 4.24
C ASP A 24 10.88 -11.87 5.49
N ASN A 25 11.99 -12.59 5.30
CA ASN A 25 12.90 -12.95 6.38
C ASN A 25 13.67 -11.75 6.95
N ASP A 26 13.71 -10.62 6.23
CA ASP A 26 14.34 -9.36 6.66
C ASP A 26 13.35 -8.46 7.41
N GLY A 27 12.11 -8.91 7.59
CA GLY A 27 11.07 -8.17 8.31
C GLY A 27 10.36 -7.09 7.49
N LYS A 28 10.53 -7.07 6.16
CA LYS A 28 9.80 -6.14 5.29
C LYS A 28 8.39 -6.64 5.01
N VAL A 29 7.45 -5.69 4.99
CA VAL A 29 6.03 -5.96 4.71
C VAL A 29 5.69 -5.46 3.32
N TYR A 30 5.22 -6.37 2.47
CA TYR A 30 4.78 -6.08 1.10
C TYR A 30 3.26 -6.09 1.05
N VAL A 31 2.66 -5.01 0.55
CA VAL A 31 1.22 -4.87 0.34
C VAL A 31 0.95 -4.69 -1.14
N THR A 32 0.22 -5.63 -1.75
CA THR A 32 -0.17 -5.55 -3.17
C THR A 32 -1.56 -4.94 -3.33
N GLU A 33 -1.69 -3.96 -4.22
CA GLU A 33 -2.94 -3.23 -4.48
C GLU A 33 -3.36 -3.39 -5.93
N SER A 34 -4.50 -4.08 -6.13
CA SER A 34 -4.99 -4.39 -7.48
C SER A 34 -5.51 -3.15 -8.20
N ASN A 35 -6.12 -2.21 -7.47
CA ASN A 35 -6.75 -1.04 -8.07
C ASN A 35 -5.73 -0.01 -8.60
N ARG A 36 -4.45 -0.11 -8.19
CA ARG A 36 -3.37 0.81 -8.60
C ARG A 36 -2.19 0.14 -9.30
N HIS A 37 -2.25 -1.17 -9.54
CA HIS A 37 -1.11 -1.93 -10.07
C HIS A 37 0.19 -1.64 -9.27
N ARG A 38 0.06 -1.50 -7.94
CA ARG A 38 1.13 -1.05 -7.05
C ARG A 38 1.47 -2.12 -6.02
N VAL A 39 2.73 -2.15 -5.61
CA VAL A 39 3.19 -2.82 -4.39
C VAL A 39 3.84 -1.79 -3.48
N GLN A 40 3.33 -1.64 -2.25
CA GLN A 40 3.97 -0.83 -1.21
C GLN A 40 4.82 -1.73 -0.31
N ILE A 41 6.02 -1.26 0.03
CA ILE A 41 6.98 -1.98 0.87
C ILE A 41 7.25 -1.13 2.11
N TYR A 42 7.03 -1.72 3.28
CA TYR A 42 7.29 -1.09 4.58
C TYR A 42 8.40 -1.82 5.30
N GLU A 43 9.26 -1.06 5.97
CA GLU A 43 10.31 -1.58 6.83
C GLU A 43 9.93 -1.25 8.28
N ARG A 44 10.15 -2.20 9.18
CA ARG A 44 9.98 -1.94 10.61
C ARG A 44 11.12 -1.03 11.07
N THR A 45 10.83 0.24 11.29
CA THR A 45 11.71 1.10 12.07
C THR A 45 11.64 0.64 13.53
N GLY A 46 12.80 0.35 14.12
CA GLY A 46 12.93 0.09 15.55
C GLY A 46 12.52 1.29 16.39
#